data_AF-A0A388REN7-F1
#
_entry.id   AF-A0A388REN7-F1
#
_cell.length_a   1.000
_cell.length_b   1.000
_cell.length_c   1.000
_cell.angle_alpha   90.00
_cell.angle_beta   90.00
_cell.angle_gamma   90.00
#
_symmetry.space_group_name_H-M   'P 1'
#
loop_
_entity.id
_entity.type
_entity.pdbx_description
1 polymer ?
#
loop_
_entity_poly.entity_id
_entity_poly.type
_entity_poly.pdbx_seq_one_letter_code
_entity_poly.pdbx_strand_id
1 'polypeptide(L)'
;MRRVGAEPAATIETTYSGTICTMAAQGTGIGIGIGIQYVANVFAHALRVVPLSPRCGVDVRMAFSGHWSPSTIAEEFAALVAAHFRTLRPVSNA
;
A
#
# COMPACT_ATOMS: atom_id res chain seq x y z
N MET A 1 4.80 -14.02 -13.21
CA MET A 1 6.14 -13.92 -13.82
C MET A 1 6.57 -15.26 -14.40
N ARG A 2 6.82 -16.31 -13.60
CA ARG A 2 7.07 -17.69 -14.09
C ARG A 2 6.06 -18.23 -15.13
N ARG A 3 4.76 -18.07 -14.89
CA ARG A 3 3.70 -18.61 -15.77
C ARG A 3 3.59 -17.92 -17.14
N VAL A 4 4.20 -16.75 -17.30
CA VAL A 4 4.28 -15.99 -18.57
C VAL A 4 5.72 -15.96 -19.13
N GLY A 5 6.62 -16.77 -18.58
CA GLY A 5 8.01 -16.88 -19.05
C GLY A 5 8.91 -15.67 -18.75
N ALA A 6 8.46 -14.75 -17.89
CA ALA A 6 9.25 -13.59 -17.48
C ALA A 6 9.99 -13.91 -16.17
N GLU A 7 11.32 -13.86 -16.20
CA GLU A 7 12.18 -13.98 -15.03
C GLU A 7 12.92 -12.65 -14.79
N PRO A 8 12.97 -12.14 -13.56
CA PRO A 8 13.75 -10.96 -13.25
C PRO A 8 15.25 -11.27 -13.37
N ALA A 9 16.01 -10.36 -13.99
CA ALA A 9 17.47 -10.48 -14.07
C ALA A 9 18.14 -10.44 -12.68
N ALA A 10 17.53 -9.72 -11.73
CA ALA A 10 17.92 -9.67 -10.33
C ALA A 10 16.70 -9.35 -9.47
N THR A 11 16.72 -9.78 -8.20
CA THR A 11 15.66 -9.48 -7.22
C THR A 11 16.28 -8.81 -6.01
N ILE A 12 15.65 -7.73 -5.56
CA ILE A 12 16.00 -7.03 -4.32
C ILE A 12 14.82 -7.18 -3.36
N GLU A 13 15.09 -7.68 -2.16
CA GLU A 13 14.09 -7.85 -1.11
C GLU A 13 14.30 -6.79 -0.01
N THR A 14 13.21 -6.15 0.40
CA THR A 14 13.21 -5.19 1.50
C THR A 14 11.84 -5.17 2.17
N THR A 15 11.83 -4.82 3.45
CA THR A 15 10.61 -4.76 4.27
C THR A 15 9.92 -3.40 4.20
N TYR A 16 10.57 -2.38 3.62
CA TYR A 16 10.05 -1.02 3.59
C TYR A 16 9.53 -0.62 2.21
N SER A 17 8.20 -0.50 2.08
CA SER A 17 7.54 -0.13 0.82
C SER A 17 7.96 1.24 0.28
N GLY A 18 8.43 2.15 1.13
CA GLY A 18 9.00 3.43 0.69
C GLY A 18 10.27 3.25 -0.14
N THR A 19 11.18 2.37 0.28
CA THR A 19 12.38 2.03 -0.50
C THR A 19 12.01 1.45 -1.85
N ILE A 20 11.01 0.55 -1.89
CA ILE A 20 10.51 -0.03 -3.14
C ILE A 20 10.00 1.07 -4.10
N CYS A 21 9.18 2.00 -3.59
CA CYS A 21 8.66 3.12 -4.39
C CYS A 21 9.77 4.03 -4.89
N THR A 22 10.75 4.37 -4.05
CA THR A 22 11.89 5.21 -4.44
C THR A 22 12.72 4.56 -5.55
N MET A 23 13.06 3.27 -5.42
CA MET A 23 13.83 2.55 -6.45
C MET A 23 13.05 2.47 -7.77
N ALA A 24 11.74 2.22 -7.70
CA ALA A 24 10.89 2.21 -8.89
C ALA A 24 10.82 3.60 -9.54
N ALA A 25 10.72 4.67 -8.75
CA ALA A 25 10.64 6.05 -9.24
C ALA A 25 11.95 6.51 -9.89
N GLN A 26 13.09 5.97 -9.43
CA GLN A 26 14.41 6.18 -10.02
C GLN A 26 14.66 5.32 -11.27
N GLY A 27 13.71 4.48 -11.67
CA GLY A 27 13.83 3.63 -12.86
C GLY A 27 14.68 2.39 -12.67
N THR A 28 14.99 1.99 -11.43
CA THR A 28 15.80 0.79 -11.13
C THR A 28 15.05 -0.51 -11.44
N GLY A 29 13.72 -0.46 -11.55
CA GLY A 29 12.92 -1.63 -11.93
C GLY A 29 11.45 -1.50 -11.55
N ILE A 30 10.78 -2.65 -11.43
CA ILE A 30 9.38 -2.75 -11.04
C ILE A 30 9.29 -3.08 -9.55
N GLY A 31 8.53 -2.28 -8.81
CA GLY A 31 8.22 -2.55 -7.41
C GLY A 31 7.00 -3.46 -7.25
N ILE A 32 7.11 -4.51 -6.44
CA ILE A 32 6.00 -5.36 -6.01
C ILE A 32 6.02 -5.42 -4.49
N GLY A 33 4.90 -5.10 -3.83
CA GLY A 33 4.84 -5.11 -2.37
C GLY A 33 3.43 -5.03 -1.80
N ILE A 34 3.29 -5.51 -0.57
CA ILE A 34 2.07 -5.43 0.24
C ILE A 34 1.88 -3.98 0.70
N GLY A 35 0.66 -3.46 0.60
CA GLY A 35 0.34 -2.09 1.04
C GLY A 35 0.91 -0.97 0.17
N ILE A 36 1.58 -1.30 -0.95
CA ILE A 36 2.14 -0.29 -1.86
C ILE A 36 1.07 0.65 -2.41
N GLN A 37 -0.20 0.23 -2.46
CA GLN A 37 -1.31 1.08 -2.89
C GLN A 37 -1.49 2.32 -1.99
N TYR A 38 -1.20 2.22 -0.69
CA TYR A 38 -1.32 3.35 0.24
C TYR A 38 -0.11 4.30 0.13
N VAL A 39 1.10 3.75 0.00
CA VAL A 39 2.34 4.53 -0.07
C VAL A 39 2.57 5.10 -1.47
N ALA A 40 2.19 4.38 -2.52
CA ALA A 40 2.41 4.80 -3.90
C ALA A 40 1.60 6.04 -4.28
N ASN A 41 0.52 6.36 -3.57
CA ASN A 41 -0.17 7.64 -3.75
C ASN A 41 0.74 8.84 -3.44
N VAL A 42 1.66 8.70 -2.49
CA VAL A 42 2.69 9.72 -2.19
C VAL A 42 3.63 9.92 -3.39
N PHE A 43 3.87 8.85 -4.15
CA PHE A 43 4.73 8.82 -5.32
C PHE A 43 3.94 8.90 -6.64
N ALA A 44 2.65 9.28 -6.62
CA ALA A 44 1.78 9.28 -7.80
C ALA A 44 2.31 10.17 -8.94
N HIS A 45 3.13 11.17 -8.61
CA HIS A 45 3.79 12.05 -9.58
C HIS A 45 4.92 11.37 -10.36
N ALA A 46 5.48 10.27 -9.85
CA ALA A 46 6.65 9.59 -10.41
C ALA A 46 6.41 8.10 -10.72
N LEU A 47 5.29 7.53 -10.27
CA LEU A 47 4.99 6.11 -10.42
C LEU A 47 3.64 5.88 -11.09
N ARG A 48 3.64 4.96 -12.05
CA ARG A 48 2.40 4.34 -12.54
C ARG A 48 2.07 3.11 -11.70
N VAL A 49 1.00 3.22 -10.92
CA VAL A 49 0.50 2.10 -10.10
C VAL A 49 -0.48 1.28 -10.93
N VAL A 50 -0.27 -0.04 -10.99
CA VAL A 50 -1.15 -0.98 -11.67
C VAL A 50 -1.62 -2.08 -10.72
N PRO A 51 -2.87 -2.57 -10.85
CA PRO A 51 -3.36 -3.66 -10.02
C PRO A 51 -2.64 -4.97 -10.37
N LEU A 52 -2.22 -5.69 -9.34
CA LEU A 52 -1.61 -7.02 -9.49
C LEU A 52 -2.68 -8.07 -9.86
N SER A 53 -2.33 -9.01 -10.76
CA SER A 53 -3.13 -10.20 -11.07
C SER A 53 -2.30 -11.47 -10.84
N PRO A 54 -2.75 -12.41 -9.97
CA PRO A 54 -3.96 -12.33 -9.16
C PRO A 54 -3.87 -11.22 -8.09
N ARG A 55 -5.03 -10.71 -7.67
CA ARG A 55 -5.09 -9.73 -6.58
C ARG A 55 -4.64 -10.39 -5.27
N CYS A 56 -3.79 -9.71 -4.53
CA CYS A 56 -3.40 -10.09 -3.17
C CYS A 56 -4.10 -9.14 -2.19
N GLY A 57 -5.03 -9.66 -1.39
CA GLY A 57 -5.75 -8.89 -0.38
C GLY A 57 -4.87 -8.57 0.82
N VAL A 58 -5.03 -7.38 1.38
CA VAL A 58 -4.30 -6.94 2.59
C VAL A 58 -5.31 -6.37 3.56
N ASP A 59 -5.38 -6.96 4.76
CA ASP A 59 -6.24 -6.47 5.83
C ASP A 59 -5.51 -5.40 6.64
N VAL A 60 -6.06 -4.19 6.66
CA VAL A 60 -5.61 -3.10 7.54
C VAL A 60 -6.64 -2.94 8.64
N ARG A 61 -6.19 -2.98 9.90
CA ARG A 61 -7.05 -2.86 11.08
C ARG A 61 -6.57 -1.71 11.95
N MET A 62 -7.51 -0.92 12.46
CA MET A 62 -7.26 0.00 13.57
C MET A 62 -7.38 -0.79 14.87
N ALA A 63 -6.38 -0.68 15.74
CA ALA A 63 -6.36 -1.35 17.02
C ALA A 63 -6.37 -0.33 18.17
N PHE A 64 -7.09 -0.65 19.23
CA PHE A 64 -7.16 0.12 20.46
C PHE A 64 -6.59 -0.72 21.61
N SER A 65 -6.04 -0.07 22.64
CA SER A 65 -5.63 -0.78 23.85
C SER A 65 -6.85 -1.39 24.54
N GLY A 66 -6.69 -2.57 25.15
CA GLY A 66 -7.74 -3.15 26.00
C GLY A 66 -8.07 -2.30 27.23
N HIS A 67 -7.12 -1.47 27.68
CA HIS A 67 -7.29 -0.49 28.74
C HIS A 67 -7.20 0.92 28.14
N TRP A 68 -8.32 1.43 27.67
CA TRP A 68 -8.43 2.73 27.03
C TRP A 68 -9.19 3.69 27.97
N SER A 69 -8.66 4.92 28.13
CA SER A 69 -9.38 6.00 28.82
C SER A 69 -10.22 6.76 27.80
N PRO A 70 -11.52 7.01 28.06
CA PRO A 70 -12.37 7.79 27.17
C PRO A 70 -11.70 9.12 26.79
N SER A 71 -11.56 9.36 25.49
CA SER A 71 -11.01 10.59 24.94
C SER A 71 -11.80 10.94 23.70
N THR A 72 -12.63 11.99 23.82
CA THR A 72 -13.48 12.46 22.72
C THR A 72 -12.66 12.73 21.46
N ILE A 73 -11.48 13.34 21.60
CA ILE A 73 -10.58 13.64 20.47
C ILE A 73 -10.09 12.36 19.78
N ALA A 74 -9.75 11.31 20.55
CA ALA A 74 -9.26 10.06 19.97
C ALA A 74 -10.40 9.25 19.29
N GLU A 75 -11.61 9.28 19.85
CA GLU A 75 -12.80 8.68 19.22
C GLU A 75 -13.16 9.39 17.91
N GLU A 76 -13.16 10.72 17.91
CA GLU A 76 -13.40 11.53 16.70
C GLU A 76 -12.35 11.26 15.64
N PHE A 77 -11.06 11.22 16.02
CA PHE A 77 -9.98 10.90 15.10
C PHE A 77 -10.14 9.50 14.50
N ALA A 78 -10.43 8.49 15.32
CA ALA A 78 -10.68 7.13 14.85
C ALA A 78 -11.86 7.07 13.85
N ALA A 79 -12.94 7.80 14.13
CA ALA A 79 -14.09 7.88 13.23
C ALA A 79 -13.73 8.53 11.89
N LEU A 80 -12.94 9.61 11.90
CA LEU A 80 -12.45 10.27 10.69
C LEU A 80 -11.56 9.36 9.85
N VAL A 81 -10.61 8.66 10.49
CA VAL A 81 -9.72 7.72 9.82
C VAL A 81 -10.52 6.56 9.21
N ALA A 82 -11.46 5.97 9.96
CA ALA A 82 -12.33 4.92 9.45
C ALA A 82 -13.19 5.40 8.26
N ALA A 83 -13.71 6.63 8.32
CA ALA A 83 -14.45 7.22 7.20
C ALA A 83 -13.57 7.41 5.96
N HIS A 84 -12.34 7.92 6.12
CA HIS A 84 -11.40 8.12 5.03
C HIS A 84 -11.03 6.81 4.32
N PHE A 85 -10.77 5.73 5.08
CA PHE A 85 -10.43 4.45 4.47
C PHE A 85 -11.63 3.69 3.89
N ARG A 86 -12.88 4.05 4.25
CA ARG A 86 -14.08 3.55 3.55
C ARG A 86 -14.26 4.18 2.17
N THR A 87 -13.81 5.42 1.97
CA THR A 87 -13.94 6.14 0.70
C THR A 87 -12.77 5.88 -0.25
N LEU A 88 -11.60 5.51 0.28
CA LEU A 88 -10.50 4.96 -0.50
C LEU A 88 -10.89 3.62 -1.12
N ARG A 89 -11.46 3.66 -2.32
CA ARG A 89 -11.56 2.48 -3.17
C ARG A 89 -10.14 2.02 -3.51
N PRO A 90 -9.77 0.74 -3.31
CA PRO A 90 -8.53 0.23 -3.90
C PRO A 90 -8.60 0.48 -5.40
N VAL A 91 -7.52 1.02 -5.99
CA VAL A 91 -7.44 1.41 -7.41
C VAL A 91 -8.13 0.36 -8.28
N SER A 92 -9.32 0.72 -8.75
CA SER A 92 -10.21 -0.15 -9.51
C SER A 92 -10.18 0.31 -10.96
N ASN A 93 -9.63 -0.55 -11.80
CA ASN A 93 -9.60 -0.58 -13.27
C ASN A 93 -10.38 0.51 -14.01
N ALA A 94 -9.65 1.36 -14.73
CA ALA A 94 -9.92 1.66 -16.12
C ALA A 94 -8.72 1.18 -16.94
#